data_AF-A0A949U217-F1
#
_entry.id   AF-A0A949U217-F1
#
_cell.length_a   1.000
_cell.length_b   1.000
_cell.length_c   1.000
_cell.angle_alpha   90.00
_cell.angle_beta   90.00
_cell.angle_gamma   90.00
#
_symmetry.space_group_name_H-M   'P 1'
#
loop_
_entity.id
_entity.type
_entity.pdbx_description
1 polymer ?
#
loop_
_entity_poly.entity_id
_entity_poly.type
_entity_poly.pdbx_seq_one_letter_code
_entity_poly.pdbx_strand_id
1 'polypeptide(L)' 'MIKPNLIVILIDDLRYDEFGAGGHPYMRTPNIDRIAREGAMFERAFHTTPICSPNRASIVTGQYAG' A
#
# COMPACT_ATOMS: atom_id res chain seq x y z
N MET A 1 6.26 -1.33 -28.49
CA MET A 1 5.52 -1.36 -27.20
C MET A 1 5.43 0.05 -26.66
N ILE A 2 4.26 0.48 -26.21
CA ILE A 2 4.10 1.73 -25.48
C ILE A 2 4.69 1.58 -24.08
N LYS A 3 5.41 2.61 -23.59
CA LYS A 3 5.93 2.63 -22.22
C LYS A 3 4.74 2.82 -21.26
N PRO A 4 4.50 1.92 -20.29
CA PRO A 4 3.41 2.09 -19.35
C PRO A 4 3.68 3.26 -18.39
N ASN A 5 2.62 3.86 -17.88
CA ASN A 5 2.72 4.80 -16.75
C ASN A 5 2.73 4.02 -15.44
N LEU A 6 3.60 4.41 -14.51
CA LEU A 6 3.66 3.85 -13.16
C LEU A 6 3.20 4.91 -12.16
N ILE A 7 2.16 4.59 -11.38
CA ILE A 7 1.62 5.45 -10.32
C ILE A 7 1.78 4.70 -9.00
N VAL A 8 2.49 5.31 -8.04
CA VAL A 8 2.62 4.81 -6.68
C VAL A 8 1.73 5.65 -5.77
N ILE A 9 0.75 5.00 -5.14
CA ILE A 9 -0.13 5.62 -4.15
C ILE A 9 0.31 5.12 -2.77
N LEU A 10 0.79 6.02 -1.92
CA LEU A 10 1.21 5.72 -0.54
C LEU A 10 0.28 6.44 0.42
N ILE A 11 -0.29 5.70 1.37
CA ILE A 11 -1.20 6.22 2.40
C ILE A 11 -0.44 6.27 3.72
N ASP A 12 -0.60 7.36 4.47
CA ASP A 12 0.01 7.52 5.80
C ASP A 12 -0.84 6.82 6.86
N ASP A 13 -0.19 6.09 7.77
CA ASP A 13 -0.78 5.47 8.97
C ASP A 13 -1.99 4.52 8.76
N LEU A 14 -2.23 4.05 7.53
CA LEU A 14 -3.30 3.08 7.25
C LEU A 14 -2.96 1.71 7.86
N ARG A 15 -3.82 1.19 8.75
CA ARG A 15 -3.67 -0.17 9.28
C ARG A 15 -4.01 -1.22 8.20
N TYR A 16 -3.39 -2.39 8.28
CA TYR A 16 -3.51 -3.45 7.27
C TYR A 16 -4.95 -3.97 7.03
N ASP A 17 -5.88 -3.72 7.96
CA ASP A 17 -7.27 -4.15 7.93
C ASP A 17 -8.26 -2.95 7.96
N GLU A 18 -7.80 -1.71 7.76
CA GLU A 18 -8.62 -0.49 7.84
C GLU A 18 -9.22 -0.08 6.48
N PHE A 19 -9.62 -1.08 5.68
CA PHE A 19 -10.31 -0.88 4.40
C PHE A 19 -11.20 -2.08 4.09
N GLY A 20 -12.15 -1.91 3.17
CA GLY A 20 -13.17 -2.91 2.85
C GLY A 20 -12.58 -4.25 2.43
N ALA A 21 -11.68 -4.25 1.43
CA ALA A 21 -10.97 -5.45 1.01
C ALA A 21 -10.03 -6.03 2.10
N GLY A 22 -9.62 -5.22 3.08
CA GLY A 22 -8.83 -5.64 4.25
C GLY A 22 -9.65 -6.31 5.34
N GLY A 23 -10.98 -6.42 5.17
CA GLY A 23 -11.88 -7.08 6.12
C GLY A 23 -12.54 -6.16 7.14
N HIS A 24 -12.41 -4.84 7.00
CA HIS A 24 -13.00 -3.91 7.94
C HIS A 24 -14.54 -3.96 7.92
N PRO A 25 -15.23 -4.06 9.08
CA PRO A 25 -16.67 -4.34 9.11
C PRO A 25 -17.57 -3.19 8.62
N TYR A 26 -17.07 -1.95 8.59
CA TYR A 26 -17.87 -0.77 8.25
C TYR A 26 -17.18 0.26 7.34
N MET A 27 -15.90 0.06 6.97
CA MET A 27 -15.20 1.03 6.11
C MET A 27 -15.68 0.86 4.67
N ARG A 28 -16.03 1.99 4.04
CA ARG A 28 -16.49 2.02 2.66
C ARG A 28 -15.40 2.62 1.80
N THR A 29 -14.60 1.76 1.17
CA THR A 29 -13.45 2.15 0.34
C THR A 29 -13.60 1.65 -1.10
N PRO A 30 -14.71 1.96 -1.80
CA PRO A 30 -15.09 1.28 -3.05
C PRO A 30 -14.03 1.38 -4.16
N ASN A 31 -13.24 2.46 -4.18
CA ASN A 31 -12.16 2.63 -5.15
C ASN A 31 -10.93 1.75 -4.82
N ILE A 32 -10.57 1.61 -3.55
CA ILE A 32 -9.48 0.73 -3.11
C ILE A 32 -9.91 -0.73 -3.28
N ASP A 33 -11.14 -1.05 -2.91
CA ASP A 33 -11.70 -2.40 -3.04
C ASP A 33 -11.77 -2.83 -4.51
N ARG A 34 -12.06 -1.89 -5.42
CA ARG A 34 -11.99 -2.13 -6.87
C ARG A 34 -10.57 -2.47 -7.32
N ILE A 35 -9.56 -1.74 -6.86
CA ILE A 35 -8.14 -2.02 -7.18
C ILE A 35 -7.74 -3.42 -6.69
N ALA A 36 -8.13 -3.79 -5.46
CA ALA A 36 -7.85 -5.12 -4.91
C ALA A 36 -8.51 -6.24 -5.74
N ARG A 37 -9.75 -6.04 -6.19
CA ARG A 37 -10.51 -7.02 -6.99
C ARG A 37 -10.05 -7.14 -8.44
N GLU A 38 -9.63 -6.04 -9.06
CA GLU A 38 -9.20 -6.00 -10.46
C GLU A 38 -7.70 -6.28 -10.63
N GLY A 39 -6.95 -6.28 -9.53
CA GLY A 39 -5.50 -6.48 -9.50
C GLY A 39 -5.07 -7.63 -8.62
N ALA A 40 -4.03 -7.39 -7.82
CA ALA A 40 -3.49 -8.33 -6.86
C ALA A 40 -3.43 -7.68 -5.48
N MET A 41 -3.79 -8.45 -4.45
CA MET A 41 -3.73 -8.05 -3.05
C MET A 41 -2.68 -8.89 -2.32
N PHE A 42 -1.79 -8.23 -1.58
CA PHE A 42 -0.75 -8.90 -0.80
C PHE A 42 -1.16 -8.92 0.68
N GLU A 43 -1.49 -10.09 1.21
CA GLU A 43 -1.88 -10.27 2.63
C GLU A 43 -0.69 -10.17 3.60
N ARG A 44 0.54 -10.24 3.07
CA ARG A 44 1.80 -10.25 3.85
C ARG A 44 2.81 -9.25 3.28
N ALA A 45 2.43 -7.97 3.29
CA ALA A 45 3.30 -6.85 2.95
C ALA A 45 3.72 -6.09 4.22
N PHE A 46 5.02 -5.83 4.39
CA PHE A 46 5.58 -5.23 5.61
C PHE A 46 6.35 -3.95 5.28
N HIS A 47 6.26 -2.95 6.16
CA HIS A 47 7.16 -1.81 6.13
C HIS A 47 8.55 -2.21 6.65
N THR A 48 9.60 -1.50 6.22
CA THR A 48 10.97 -1.78 6.67
C THR A 48 11.25 -1.23 8.08
N THR A 49 10.47 -0.25 8.51
CA THR A 49 10.60 0.43 9.81
C THR A 49 9.27 1.09 10.19
N PRO A 50 8.90 1.15 11.50
CA PRO A 50 7.62 1.71 11.95
C PRO A 50 7.62 3.25 12.01
N ILE A 51 8.52 3.94 11.30
CA ILE A 51 8.66 5.39 11.31
C ILE A 51 8.50 5.94 9.89
N CYS A 52 7.71 7.01 9.72
CA CYS A 52 7.32 7.59 8.44
C CYS A 52 8.51 7.88 7.51
N SER A 53 9.46 8.72 7.94
CA SER A 53 10.59 9.17 7.10
C SER A 53 11.49 8.03 6.61
N PRO A 54 12.03 7.16 7.49
CA PRO A 54 12.91 6.08 7.02
C PRO A 54 12.15 5.00 6.22
N ASN A 55 10.86 4.75 6.48
CA ASN A 55 10.07 3.83 5.65
C ASN A 55 9.86 4.39 4.22
N ARG A 56 9.53 5.68 4.11
CA ARG A 56 9.40 6.36 2.81
C ARG A 56 10.73 6.38 2.05
N ALA A 57 11.85 6.58 2.75
CA ALA A 57 13.18 6.49 2.16
C ALA A 57 13.44 5.08 1.59
N SER A 58 13.08 4.01 2.32
CA SER A 58 13.19 2.64 1.81
C SER A 58 12.35 2.39 0.56
N ILE A 59 11.13 2.93 0.46
CA ILE A 59 10.27 2.78 -0.72
C ILE A 59 10.90 3.42 -1.97
N VAL A 60 11.48 4.62 -1.83
CA VAL A 60 12.06 5.36 -2.97
C VAL A 60 13.41 4.78 -3.39
N THR A 61 14.23 4.30 -2.44
CA THR A 61 15.60 3.86 -2.70
C THR A 61 15.74 2.35 -2.92
N GLY A 62 14.77 1.55 -2.46
CA GLY A 62 14.90 0.10 -2.41
C GLY A 62 15.94 -0.41 -1.41
N GLN A 63 16.32 0.42 -0.43
CA GLN A 63 17.33 0.08 0.59
C GLN A 63 16.71 0.02 1.99
N TYR A 64 17.28 -0.80 2.88
CA TYR A 64 16.90 -0.80 4.29
C TYR A 64 17.34 0.50 4.97
N ALA A 65 16.59 0.94 5.98
CA ALA A 65 17.02 1.98 6.89
C ALA A 65 18.15 1.41 7.77
N GLY A 66 19.40 1.72 7.41
CA GLY A 66 20.59 1.35 8.18
C GLY A 66 20.73 2.15 9.47
#